data_AF-A0A800AZ10-F1
#
_entry.id   AF-A0A800AZ10-F1
#
_cell.length_a   1.000
_cell.length_b   1.000
_cell.length_c   1.000
_cell.angle_alpha   90.00
_cell.angle_beta   90.00
_cell.angle_gamma   90.00
#
_symmetry.space_group_name_H-M   'P 1'
#
loop_
_entity.id
_entity.type
_entity.pdbx_description
1 polymer ?
#
loop_
_entity_poly.entity_id
_entity_poly.type
_entity_poly.pdbx_seq_one_letter_code
_entity_poly.pdbx_strand_id
1 'polypeptide(L)'
;MKKKTISLLFILIYFNLFSQETVLRIENTFKKQQPKSSYDEVLTIFNEKNKNLALFFIDKRKIYNYLFDENFNRIDSLYTEKRPRKYKNALGSSITNTNEYQVFLTNKSKNKFATIKFSFKDKTTTISELKLNLTNTSERFVQSISHQNKFYIITIQDYSNNLRIYSFDEKAKATEHLIDLSSFRVMNNDYGDKLSALFSFSSLNGLNININKFDDNSISSLEQTSDDVKMYVSNNKVILTFDMDNEYTLALTINLDTYIGVFKNFNKIYKFKAKTSNSYLFEDKLFQVASNSEKLFFIIRDFKSEEVLNQYVIDKNKPISFKNTPIIQSVKSYTNKIKLKNTKQFLRKILKSNIGISVDVIKNKYQITLGAIKKIRSNGGAMGMGFGIPNANFVSSSNFFNTTKIAYKAYRNTKSITIKTILDKNLKHVKGHVSKNAFDLLNEYQENYDNPKKGETIFKYKNYYIFGHFNYGNRFYQLHKFINE
;
A
#
# COMPACT_ATOMS: atom_id res chain seq x y z
N MET A 1 44.86 38.15 29.78
CA MET A 1 43.52 38.02 29.17
C MET A 1 43.63 37.36 27.80
N LYS A 2 43.22 36.09 27.63
CA LYS A 2 42.92 35.40 26.35
C LYS A 2 42.70 33.90 26.63
N LYS A 3 41.55 33.57 27.23
CA LYS A 3 41.09 32.17 27.45
C LYS A 3 39.57 32.11 27.44
N LYS A 4 38.88 32.56 26.36
CA LYS A 4 37.41 32.40 26.25
C LYS A 4 36.84 32.30 24.83
N THR A 5 37.60 31.85 23.82
CA THR A 5 37.10 31.84 22.42
C THR A 5 37.20 30.51 21.66
N ILE A 6 37.46 29.38 22.33
CA ILE A 6 37.55 28.07 21.65
C ILE A 6 36.38 27.13 22.00
N SER A 7 35.51 27.48 22.95
CA SER A 7 34.36 26.62 23.31
C SER A 7 33.12 26.80 22.43
N LEU A 8 33.08 27.80 21.54
CA LEU A 8 31.91 28.04 20.69
C LEU A 8 31.94 27.26 19.37
N LEU A 9 33.10 26.76 18.93
CA LEU A 9 33.22 26.02 17.66
C LEU A 9 32.77 24.56 17.76
N PHE A 10 32.75 23.97 18.96
CA PHE A 10 32.30 22.58 19.17
C PHE A 10 30.77 22.42 19.29
N ILE A 11 30.02 23.51 19.45
CA ILE A 11 28.55 23.47 19.50
C ILE A 11 27.93 23.55 18.08
N LEU A 12 28.68 24.01 17.08
CA LEU A 12 28.19 24.13 15.69
C LEU A 12 28.27 22.81 14.89
N ILE A 13 28.97 21.79 15.37
CA ILE A 13 29.09 20.49 14.69
C ILE A 13 27.96 19.51 15.09
N TYR A 14 27.16 19.85 16.11
CA TYR A 14 26.02 19.01 16.53
C TYR A 14 24.70 19.32 15.84
N PHE A 15 24.65 20.33 14.98
CA PHE A 15 23.55 20.45 14.01
C PHE A 15 23.87 19.57 12.80
N ASN A 16 23.86 18.25 13.00
CA ASN A 16 23.56 17.35 11.88
C ASN A 16 22.12 17.69 11.48
N LEU A 17 22.04 18.62 10.53
CA LEU A 17 20.87 18.96 9.75
C LEU A 17 20.16 17.66 9.40
N PHE A 18 18.86 17.69 9.65
CA PHE A 18 17.94 16.58 9.51
C PHE A 18 18.30 15.62 8.37
N SER A 19 18.17 14.32 8.63
CA SER A 19 18.45 13.16 7.76
C SER A 19 17.66 13.12 6.42
N GLN A 20 17.24 14.27 5.88
CA GLN A 20 16.47 14.38 4.66
C GLN A 20 17.29 15.04 3.55
N GLU A 21 17.70 14.22 2.57
CA GLU A 21 18.40 14.67 1.37
C GLU A 21 17.38 15.05 0.29
N THR A 22 17.43 16.31 -0.20
CA THR A 22 16.68 16.70 -1.40
C THR A 22 17.37 16.11 -2.63
N VAL A 23 16.73 15.15 -3.30
CA VAL A 23 17.33 14.41 -4.43
C VAL A 23 16.98 15.01 -5.79
N LEU A 24 15.92 15.79 -5.89
CA LEU A 24 15.51 16.42 -7.14
C LEU A 24 14.73 17.70 -6.88
N ARG A 25 14.97 18.72 -7.72
CA ARG A 25 14.18 19.94 -7.79
C ARG A 25 13.82 20.23 -9.25
N ILE A 26 12.53 20.33 -9.53
CA ILE A 26 12.00 20.63 -10.86
C ILE A 26 11.36 22.02 -10.81
N GLU A 27 11.96 22.96 -11.54
CA GLU A 27 11.35 24.26 -11.75
C GLU A 27 10.08 24.12 -12.59
N ASN A 28 9.02 24.82 -12.18
CA ASN A 28 7.76 24.79 -12.90
C ASN A 28 7.81 25.71 -14.13
N THR A 29 8.54 25.29 -15.16
CA THR A 29 8.75 26.08 -16.39
C THR A 29 7.45 26.32 -17.17
N PHE A 30 6.48 25.42 -17.08
CA PHE A 30 5.23 25.49 -17.87
C PHE A 30 4.12 26.34 -17.26
N LYS A 31 4.25 26.84 -16.03
CA LYS A 31 3.22 27.66 -15.36
C LYS A 31 3.66 29.08 -15.02
N LYS A 32 4.62 29.67 -15.77
CA LYS A 32 5.07 31.05 -15.56
C LYS A 32 3.92 32.09 -15.56
N GLN A 33 2.76 31.79 -16.16
CA GLN A 33 1.67 32.74 -16.38
C GLN A 33 0.31 32.41 -15.69
N GLN A 34 0.22 31.45 -14.76
CA GLN A 34 -1.06 31.15 -14.08
C GLN A 34 -1.02 31.22 -12.55
N PRO A 35 -2.08 31.76 -11.90
CA PRO A 35 -2.14 31.83 -10.45
C PRO A 35 -2.28 30.43 -9.84
N LYS A 36 -1.39 30.09 -8.90
CA LYS A 36 -1.47 29.02 -7.88
C LYS A 36 -2.27 27.75 -8.22
N SER A 37 -2.23 27.23 -9.46
CA SER A 37 -2.91 25.98 -9.80
C SER A 37 -2.00 24.80 -9.47
N SER A 38 -2.35 24.07 -8.41
CA SER A 38 -1.68 22.82 -8.04
C SER A 38 -1.96 21.74 -9.07
N TYR A 39 -1.01 20.82 -9.23
CA TYR A 39 -1.30 19.55 -9.91
C TYR A 39 -2.25 18.74 -9.02
N ASP A 40 -3.24 18.11 -9.63
CA ASP A 40 -4.20 17.27 -8.89
C ASP A 40 -3.46 16.09 -8.26
N GLU A 41 -2.54 15.51 -9.03
CA GLU A 41 -1.74 14.35 -8.64
C GLU A 41 -0.42 14.31 -9.42
N VAL A 42 0.59 13.69 -8.82
CA VAL A 42 1.84 13.30 -9.50
C VAL A 42 1.96 11.78 -9.41
N LEU A 43 1.90 11.10 -10.55
CA LEU A 43 2.13 9.66 -10.65
C LEU A 43 3.61 9.40 -10.93
N THR A 44 4.11 8.26 -10.47
CA THR A 44 5.52 7.87 -10.57
C THR A 44 5.63 6.48 -11.20
N ILE A 45 6.37 6.36 -12.30
CA ILE A 45 6.67 5.07 -12.92
C ILE A 45 8.17 4.87 -12.86
N PHE A 46 8.61 3.78 -12.23
CA PHE A 46 9.99 3.35 -12.24
C PHE A 46 10.18 2.25 -13.28
N ASN A 47 11.14 2.42 -14.17
CA ASN A 47 11.48 1.39 -15.14
C ASN A 47 12.42 0.38 -14.49
N GLU A 48 11.94 -0.84 -14.26
CA GLU A 48 12.73 -1.87 -13.58
C GLU A 48 13.96 -2.31 -14.38
N LYS A 49 13.95 -2.17 -15.71
CA LYS A 49 15.03 -2.58 -16.62
C LYS A 49 16.18 -1.56 -16.66
N ASN A 50 15.88 -0.31 -17.01
CA ASN A 50 16.91 0.74 -17.18
C ASN A 50 17.02 1.72 -16.01
N LYS A 51 16.23 1.54 -14.95
CA LYS A 51 16.24 2.34 -13.72
C LYS A 51 15.82 3.82 -13.88
N ASN A 52 15.27 4.20 -15.03
CA ASN A 52 14.73 5.53 -15.25
C ASN A 52 13.46 5.77 -14.42
N LEU A 53 13.28 7.01 -13.97
CA LEU A 53 12.10 7.48 -13.25
C LEU A 53 11.29 8.43 -14.13
N ALA A 54 10.02 8.13 -14.33
CA ALA A 54 9.08 9.01 -15.02
C ALA A 54 8.07 9.60 -14.03
N LEU A 55 7.98 10.93 -13.98
CA LEU A 55 6.99 11.67 -13.18
C LEU A 55 5.89 12.22 -14.09
N PHE A 56 4.64 11.90 -13.79
CA PHE A 56 3.46 12.36 -14.53
C PHE A 56 2.65 13.32 -13.69
N PHE A 57 2.79 14.60 -13.99
CA PHE A 57 2.08 15.69 -13.34
C PHE A 57 0.72 15.87 -14.01
N ILE A 58 -0.34 15.48 -13.30
CA ILE A 58 -1.71 15.53 -13.78
C ILE A 58 -2.32 16.86 -13.37
N ASP A 59 -2.75 17.66 -14.35
CA ASP A 59 -3.57 18.84 -14.09
C ASP A 59 -4.96 18.70 -14.74
N LYS A 60 -5.79 19.75 -14.65
CA LYS A 60 -7.16 19.73 -15.18
C LYS A 60 -7.24 19.65 -16.72
N ARG A 61 -6.18 20.02 -17.44
CA ARG A 61 -6.14 20.20 -18.90
C ARG A 61 -5.22 19.22 -19.62
N LYS A 62 -4.05 18.93 -19.06
CA LYS A 62 -2.95 18.15 -19.64
C LYS A 62 -2.33 17.24 -18.59
N ILE A 63 -1.51 16.31 -19.07
CA ILE A 63 -0.61 15.52 -18.25
C ILE A 63 0.80 15.82 -18.76
N TYR A 64 1.67 16.30 -17.87
CA TYR A 64 3.08 16.55 -18.18
C TYR A 64 3.91 15.38 -17.67
N ASN A 65 4.81 14.90 -18.49
CA ASN A 65 5.71 13.82 -18.16
C ASN A 65 7.16 14.31 -18.21
N TYR A 66 7.91 14.03 -17.15
CA TYR A 66 9.34 14.26 -17.09
C TYR A 66 10.05 12.94 -16.85
N LEU A 67 11.05 12.66 -17.67
CA LEU A 67 11.86 11.45 -17.59
C LEU A 67 13.23 11.79 -17.01
N PHE A 68 13.65 10.99 -16.04
CA PHE A 68 14.92 11.11 -15.35
C PHE A 68 15.69 9.80 -15.42
N ASP A 69 17.01 9.88 -15.43
CA ASP A 69 17.89 8.72 -15.26
C ASP A 69 17.92 8.26 -13.79
N GLU A 70 18.75 7.27 -13.48
CA GLU A 70 18.90 6.74 -12.12
C GLU A 70 19.55 7.71 -11.11
N ASN A 71 20.19 8.76 -11.61
CA ASN A 71 20.85 9.82 -10.85
C ASN A 71 19.99 11.09 -10.76
N PHE A 72 18.71 11.00 -11.17
CA PHE A 72 17.76 12.11 -11.21
C PHE A 72 18.14 13.23 -12.20
N ASN A 73 19.01 12.98 -13.18
CA ASN A 73 19.23 13.92 -14.27
C ASN A 73 18.08 13.83 -15.27
N ARG A 74 17.56 14.98 -15.70
CA ARG A 74 16.47 15.02 -16.66
C ARG A 74 16.96 14.55 -18.03
N ILE A 75 16.35 13.49 -18.54
CA ILE A 75 16.56 12.97 -19.90
C ILE A 75 15.67 13.73 -20.88
N ASP A 76 14.38 13.86 -20.56
CA ASP A 76 13.39 14.37 -21.52
C ASP A 76 12.10 14.85 -20.85
N SER A 77 11.18 15.39 -21.64
CA SER A 77 9.81 15.68 -21.21
C SER A 77 8.81 15.68 -22.36
N LEU A 78 7.58 15.28 -22.07
CA LEU A 78 6.44 15.35 -22.99
C LEU A 78 5.19 15.84 -22.26
N TYR A 79 4.15 16.18 -23.01
CA TYR A 79 2.84 16.46 -22.45
C TYR A 79 1.72 16.00 -23.37
N THR A 80 0.56 15.70 -22.80
CA THR A 80 -0.64 15.44 -23.60
C THR A 80 -1.27 16.73 -24.08
N GLU A 81 -1.82 16.75 -25.30
CA GLU A 81 -2.57 17.90 -25.80
C GLU A 81 -3.80 18.20 -24.93
N LYS A 82 -4.49 17.13 -24.50
CA LYS A 82 -5.67 17.18 -23.65
C LYS A 82 -5.73 15.98 -22.71
N ARG A 83 -6.27 16.20 -21.51
CA ARG A 83 -6.59 15.15 -20.54
C ARG A 83 -7.96 14.53 -20.87
N PRO A 84 -8.07 13.19 -20.94
CA PRO A 84 -9.35 12.54 -21.15
C PRO A 84 -10.29 12.75 -19.96
N ARG A 85 -11.46 13.37 -20.19
CA ARG A 85 -12.43 13.69 -19.12
C ARG A 85 -13.17 12.45 -18.58
N LYS A 86 -13.38 11.43 -19.43
CA LYS A 86 -14.08 10.17 -19.13
C LYS A 86 -13.28 9.28 -18.18
N TYR A 87 -11.96 9.27 -18.33
CA TYR A 87 -11.04 8.36 -17.64
C TYR A 87 -10.25 9.12 -16.57
N LYS A 88 -10.81 9.16 -15.35
CA LYS A 88 -10.28 9.98 -14.26
C LYS A 88 -9.36 9.21 -13.31
N ASN A 89 -9.43 7.87 -13.31
CA ASN A 89 -8.70 7.03 -12.38
C ASN A 89 -7.53 6.33 -13.07
N ALA A 90 -6.34 6.38 -12.49
CA ALA A 90 -5.21 5.59 -12.96
C ALA A 90 -5.26 4.20 -12.31
N LEU A 91 -5.00 3.17 -13.10
CA LEU A 91 -5.00 1.77 -12.67
C LEU A 91 -3.58 1.22 -12.50
N GLY A 92 -2.65 1.73 -13.30
CA GLY A 92 -1.27 1.25 -13.33
C GLY A 92 -0.59 1.66 -14.62
N SER A 93 0.56 1.05 -14.89
CA SER A 93 1.40 1.34 -16.03
C SER A 93 2.09 0.11 -16.60
N SER A 94 2.51 0.24 -17.86
CA SER A 94 3.49 -0.64 -18.51
C SER A 94 4.55 0.21 -19.19
N ILE A 95 5.66 -0.44 -19.57
CA ILE A 95 6.70 0.15 -20.42
C ILE A 95 7.00 -0.85 -21.53
N THR A 96 6.87 -0.40 -22.79
CA THR A 96 7.11 -1.24 -23.97
C THR A 96 8.59 -1.56 -24.13
N ASN A 97 8.94 -2.51 -25.01
CA ASN A 97 10.35 -2.80 -25.29
C ASN A 97 11.05 -1.64 -26.02
N THR A 98 10.29 -0.80 -26.71
CA THR A 98 10.72 0.47 -27.31
C THR A 98 10.85 1.62 -26.29
N ASN A 99 10.74 1.32 -24.98
CA ASN A 99 10.86 2.27 -23.87
C ASN A 99 9.80 3.39 -23.89
N GLU A 100 8.60 3.07 -24.38
CA GLU A 100 7.45 3.97 -24.36
C GLU A 100 6.63 3.70 -23.10
N TYR A 101 6.23 4.77 -22.41
CA TYR A 101 5.53 4.68 -21.14
C TYR A 101 4.02 4.69 -21.37
N GLN A 102 3.30 3.75 -20.78
CA GLN A 102 1.85 3.65 -20.89
C GLN A 102 1.19 3.80 -19.52
N VAL A 103 0.21 4.69 -19.43
CA VAL A 103 -0.62 4.89 -18.23
C VAL A 103 -2.02 4.38 -18.51
N PHE A 104 -2.45 3.35 -17.77
CA PHE A 104 -3.77 2.76 -17.90
C PHE A 104 -4.76 3.48 -17.00
N LEU A 105 -5.91 3.83 -17.55
CA LEU A 105 -6.94 4.63 -16.92
C LEU A 105 -8.31 3.95 -16.99
N THR A 106 -9.18 4.29 -16.05
CA THR A 106 -10.57 3.84 -16.03
C THR A 106 -11.55 4.96 -15.67
N ASN A 107 -12.81 4.76 -16.06
CA ASN A 107 -13.92 5.58 -15.57
C ASN A 107 -14.26 5.26 -14.09
N LYS A 108 -15.18 6.03 -13.50
CA LYS A 108 -15.59 5.87 -12.09
C LYS A 108 -16.17 4.47 -11.80
N SER A 109 -16.95 3.92 -12.72
CA SER A 109 -17.62 2.62 -12.57
C SER A 109 -16.71 1.42 -12.85
N LYS A 110 -15.44 1.64 -13.21
CA LYS A 110 -14.44 0.58 -13.48
C LYS A 110 -14.86 -0.42 -14.57
N ASN A 111 -15.59 0.05 -15.58
CA ASN A 111 -16.08 -0.78 -16.69
C ASN A 111 -15.69 -0.24 -18.07
N LYS A 112 -15.02 0.91 -18.14
CA LYS A 112 -14.47 1.46 -19.38
C LYS A 112 -13.04 1.88 -19.14
N PHE A 113 -12.15 1.49 -20.05
CA PHE A 113 -10.71 1.66 -19.88
C PHE A 113 -10.09 2.40 -21.06
N ALA A 114 -8.95 3.04 -20.81
CA ALA A 114 -8.14 3.70 -21.82
C ALA A 114 -6.66 3.63 -21.44
N THR A 115 -5.78 3.82 -22.40
CA THR A 115 -4.35 4.03 -22.17
C THR A 115 -3.92 5.39 -22.70
N ILE A 116 -2.93 5.99 -22.06
CA ILE A 116 -2.16 7.11 -22.60
C ILE A 116 -0.73 6.64 -22.77
N LYS A 117 -0.25 6.67 -24.01
CA LYS A 117 1.11 6.29 -24.38
C LYS A 117 1.96 7.52 -24.61
N PHE A 118 3.17 7.52 -24.07
CA PHE A 118 4.18 8.56 -24.22
C PHE A 118 5.39 7.98 -24.96
N SER A 119 5.59 8.40 -26.21
CA SER A 119 6.76 8.03 -27.03
C SER A 119 7.76 9.18 -27.03
N PHE A 120 8.83 9.05 -26.24
CA PHE A 120 9.93 10.02 -26.21
C PHE A 120 10.76 10.03 -27.49
N LYS A 121 10.86 8.87 -28.16
CA LYS A 121 11.52 8.75 -29.45
C LYS A 121 10.78 9.56 -30.51
N ASP A 122 9.47 9.38 -30.62
CA ASP A 122 8.66 10.02 -31.66
C ASP A 122 8.14 11.40 -31.24
N LYS A 123 8.38 11.81 -29.99
CA LYS A 123 7.85 13.04 -29.36
C LYS A 123 6.34 13.17 -29.42
N THR A 124 5.64 12.04 -29.36
CA THR A 124 4.17 12.00 -29.43
C THR A 124 3.54 11.44 -28.17
N THR A 125 2.29 11.83 -27.94
CA THR A 125 1.41 11.19 -26.96
C THR A 125 0.15 10.72 -27.65
N THR A 126 -0.26 9.48 -27.42
CA THR A 126 -1.48 8.92 -28.01
C THR A 126 -2.42 8.42 -26.92
N ILE A 127 -3.72 8.53 -27.16
CA ILE A 127 -4.77 8.05 -26.26
C ILE A 127 -5.57 7.02 -27.03
N SER A 128 -5.81 5.86 -26.41
CA SER A 128 -6.58 4.78 -27.03
C SER A 128 -7.57 4.19 -26.03
N GLU A 129 -8.82 3.99 -26.43
CA GLU A 129 -9.78 3.24 -25.61
C GLU A 129 -9.47 1.74 -25.70
N LEU A 130 -9.52 1.04 -24.55
CA LEU A 130 -9.31 -0.40 -24.50
C LEU A 130 -10.67 -1.08 -24.65
N LYS A 131 -10.75 -2.06 -25.54
CA LYS A 131 -11.97 -2.85 -25.77
C LYS A 131 -12.00 -4.01 -24.78
N LEU A 132 -12.57 -3.78 -23.61
CA LEU A 132 -12.90 -4.82 -22.61
C LEU A 132 -14.41 -4.81 -22.37
N ASN A 133 -15.10 -5.90 -22.71
CA ASN A 133 -16.56 -5.99 -22.65
C ASN A 133 -17.05 -6.61 -21.33
N LEU A 134 -16.59 -6.08 -20.19
CA LEU A 134 -16.88 -6.67 -18.87
C LEU A 134 -18.38 -6.80 -18.57
N THR A 135 -19.20 -5.87 -19.05
CA THR A 135 -20.65 -5.87 -18.79
C THR A 135 -21.37 -7.01 -19.52
N ASN A 136 -20.95 -7.36 -20.74
CA ASN A 136 -21.60 -8.42 -21.51
C ASN A 136 -21.23 -9.81 -21.00
N THR A 137 -20.11 -9.93 -20.29
CA THR A 137 -19.62 -11.19 -19.71
C THR A 137 -19.96 -11.34 -18.22
N SER A 138 -20.75 -10.41 -17.66
CA SER A 138 -21.07 -10.36 -16.22
C SER A 138 -19.80 -10.40 -15.34
N GLU A 139 -18.77 -9.70 -15.79
CA GLU A 139 -17.51 -9.56 -15.08
C GLU A 139 -17.45 -8.24 -14.32
N ARG A 140 -16.78 -8.29 -13.18
CA ARG A 140 -16.47 -7.09 -12.40
C ARG A 140 -15.00 -6.99 -12.09
N PHE A 141 -14.53 -5.74 -12.13
CA PHE A 141 -13.15 -5.39 -11.80
C PHE A 141 -12.83 -5.75 -10.35
N VAL A 142 -11.76 -6.53 -10.15
CA VAL A 142 -11.23 -6.89 -8.83
C VAL A 142 -10.10 -5.94 -8.47
N GLN A 143 -9.02 -5.95 -9.27
CA GLN A 143 -7.79 -5.19 -8.99
C GLN A 143 -6.92 -5.07 -10.26
N SER A 144 -5.94 -4.18 -10.24
CA SER A 144 -4.92 -4.05 -11.29
C SER A 144 -3.50 -4.10 -10.75
N ILE A 145 -2.59 -4.57 -11.60
CA ILE A 145 -1.18 -4.82 -11.24
C ILE A 145 -0.28 -4.16 -12.27
N SER A 146 0.80 -3.55 -11.79
CA SER A 146 1.94 -3.14 -12.60
C SER A 146 3.15 -3.83 -12.01
N HIS A 147 3.78 -4.72 -12.79
CA HIS A 147 4.89 -5.54 -12.32
C HIS A 147 5.82 -5.81 -13.49
N GLN A 148 7.12 -5.60 -13.31
CA GLN A 148 8.13 -5.86 -14.33
C GLN A 148 7.81 -5.20 -15.68
N ASN A 149 7.42 -3.92 -15.63
CA ASN A 149 7.01 -3.12 -16.79
C ASN A 149 5.78 -3.66 -17.56
N LYS A 150 5.06 -4.68 -17.05
CA LYS A 150 3.80 -5.18 -17.61
C LYS A 150 2.61 -4.69 -16.77
N PHE A 151 1.45 -4.59 -17.40
CA PHE A 151 0.20 -4.22 -16.76
C PHE A 151 -0.83 -5.34 -16.89
N TYR A 152 -1.59 -5.56 -15.81
CA TYR A 152 -2.65 -6.55 -15.75
C TYR A 152 -3.92 -5.99 -15.12
N ILE A 153 -5.08 -6.43 -15.62
CA ILE A 153 -6.38 -6.24 -14.97
C ILE A 153 -6.90 -7.60 -14.53
N ILE A 154 -7.30 -7.71 -13.26
CA ILE A 154 -7.94 -8.89 -12.70
C ILE A 154 -9.43 -8.63 -12.58
N THR A 155 -10.24 -9.56 -13.08
CA THR A 155 -11.70 -9.56 -12.96
C THR A 155 -12.20 -10.88 -12.40
N ILE A 156 -13.42 -10.87 -11.89
CA ILE A 156 -14.14 -12.06 -11.47
C ILE A 156 -15.49 -12.06 -12.16
N GLN A 157 -15.90 -13.21 -12.70
CA GLN A 157 -17.26 -13.39 -13.22
C GLN A 157 -18.23 -13.60 -12.04
N ASP A 158 -19.36 -12.92 -12.06
CA ASP A 158 -20.35 -12.99 -11.00
C ASP A 158 -20.90 -14.41 -10.81
N TYR A 159 -21.20 -14.77 -9.55
CA TYR A 159 -21.73 -16.07 -9.14
C TYR A 159 -20.90 -17.28 -9.62
N SER A 160 -19.59 -17.13 -9.76
CA SER A 160 -18.71 -18.15 -10.31
C SER A 160 -17.37 -18.26 -9.56
N ASN A 161 -16.59 -19.27 -9.92
CA ASN A 161 -15.18 -19.39 -9.53
C ASN A 161 -14.22 -18.80 -10.57
N ASN A 162 -14.73 -18.24 -11.67
CA ASN A 162 -13.93 -17.88 -12.83
C ASN A 162 -13.27 -16.51 -12.62
N LEU A 163 -12.00 -16.54 -12.27
CA LEU A 163 -11.14 -15.36 -12.23
C LEU A 163 -10.47 -15.20 -13.60
N ARG A 164 -10.40 -13.97 -14.12
CA ARG A 164 -9.71 -13.68 -15.37
C ARG A 164 -8.62 -12.65 -15.16
N ILE A 165 -7.53 -12.82 -15.89
CA ILE A 165 -6.42 -11.87 -15.97
C ILE A 165 -6.30 -11.38 -17.40
N TYR A 166 -6.37 -10.07 -17.60
CA TYR A 166 -6.11 -9.43 -18.87
C TYR A 166 -4.69 -8.87 -18.88
N SER A 167 -3.85 -9.34 -19.79
CA SER A 167 -2.53 -8.76 -20.08
C SER A 167 -2.60 -7.86 -21.30
N PHE A 168 -1.71 -6.86 -21.41
CA PHE A 168 -1.72 -5.90 -22.52
C PHE A 168 -0.38 -5.90 -23.27
N ASP A 169 -0.46 -5.90 -24.60
CA ASP A 169 0.72 -5.80 -25.47
C ASP A 169 1.20 -4.36 -25.69
N GLU A 170 2.19 -4.17 -26.56
CA GLU A 170 2.77 -2.85 -26.87
C GLU A 170 1.79 -1.87 -27.53
N LYS A 171 0.74 -2.40 -28.18
CA LYS A 171 -0.35 -1.62 -28.79
C LYS A 171 -1.56 -1.51 -27.84
N ALA A 172 -1.39 -1.93 -26.58
CA ALA A 172 -2.43 -2.03 -25.57
C ALA A 172 -3.64 -2.90 -25.97
N LYS A 173 -3.43 -3.89 -26.86
CA LYS A 173 -4.41 -4.93 -27.12
C LYS A 173 -4.42 -5.90 -25.94
N ALA A 174 -5.62 -6.24 -25.46
CA ALA A 174 -5.78 -7.16 -24.35
C ALA A 174 -5.72 -8.62 -24.81
N THR A 175 -5.06 -9.46 -24.02
CA THR A 175 -5.16 -10.92 -24.07
C THR A 175 -5.78 -11.38 -22.76
N GLU A 176 -6.82 -12.20 -22.85
CA GLU A 176 -7.55 -12.73 -21.71
C GLU A 176 -6.99 -14.11 -21.33
N HIS A 177 -6.81 -14.31 -20.03
CA HIS A 177 -6.38 -15.58 -19.44
C HIS A 177 -7.37 -15.99 -18.37
N LEU A 178 -8.04 -17.13 -18.56
CA LEU A 178 -8.92 -17.72 -17.56
C LEU A 178 -8.07 -18.47 -16.53
N ILE A 179 -8.27 -18.16 -15.24
CA ILE A 179 -7.71 -18.93 -14.15
C ILE A 179 -8.76 -19.97 -13.75
N ASP A 180 -8.52 -21.23 -14.09
CA ASP A 180 -9.43 -22.31 -13.72
C ASP A 180 -9.33 -22.59 -12.21
N LEU A 181 -10.43 -22.29 -11.51
CA LEU A 181 -10.61 -22.52 -10.07
C LEU A 181 -11.85 -23.38 -9.81
N SER A 182 -12.21 -24.24 -10.76
CA SER A 182 -13.38 -25.13 -10.69
C SER A 182 -13.36 -26.07 -9.48
N SER A 183 -12.16 -26.49 -9.05
CA SER A 183 -11.93 -27.31 -7.84
C SER A 183 -12.13 -26.56 -6.53
N PHE A 184 -12.25 -25.23 -6.56
CA PHE A 184 -12.42 -24.42 -5.37
C PHE A 184 -13.81 -24.60 -4.73
N ARG A 185 -13.82 -24.80 -3.41
CA ARG A 185 -15.02 -24.83 -2.58
C ARG A 185 -14.74 -24.06 -1.29
N VAL A 186 -15.58 -23.09 -0.97
CA VAL A 186 -15.56 -22.42 0.34
C VAL A 186 -16.29 -23.31 1.34
N MET A 187 -15.63 -23.71 2.42
CA MET A 187 -16.25 -24.50 3.50
C MET A 187 -16.83 -23.59 4.59
N ASN A 188 -17.50 -22.51 4.21
CA ASN A 188 -18.07 -21.58 5.18
C ASN A 188 -19.45 -21.10 4.69
N ASN A 189 -20.48 -21.49 5.44
CA ASN A 189 -21.88 -21.27 5.09
C ASN A 189 -22.27 -19.78 5.05
N ASP A 190 -21.50 -18.91 5.71
CA ASP A 190 -21.83 -17.48 5.80
C ASP A 190 -21.51 -16.71 4.52
N TYR A 191 -20.65 -17.24 3.64
CA TYR A 191 -20.05 -16.51 2.52
C TYR A 191 -20.43 -17.06 1.14
N GLY A 192 -21.18 -18.15 1.06
CA GLY A 192 -21.50 -18.84 -0.21
C GLY A 192 -20.37 -19.74 -0.72
N ASP A 193 -20.68 -20.63 -1.67
CA ASP A 193 -19.76 -21.67 -2.16
C ASP A 193 -18.85 -21.21 -3.31
N LYS A 194 -19.05 -19.99 -3.82
CA LYS A 194 -18.33 -19.42 -4.97
C LYS A 194 -17.25 -18.42 -4.57
N LEU A 195 -16.14 -18.41 -5.31
CA LEU A 195 -15.06 -17.44 -5.15
C LEU A 195 -15.54 -15.99 -5.31
N SER A 196 -16.47 -15.73 -6.24
CA SER A 196 -17.02 -14.39 -6.44
C SER A 196 -17.61 -13.78 -5.18
N ALA A 197 -18.12 -14.60 -4.27
CA ALA A 197 -18.71 -14.15 -3.01
C ALA A 197 -17.66 -13.69 -2.00
N LEU A 198 -16.45 -14.29 -2.01
CA LEU A 198 -15.30 -13.80 -1.24
C LEU A 198 -14.85 -12.41 -1.66
N PHE A 199 -15.21 -11.98 -2.87
CA PHE A 199 -14.97 -10.63 -3.39
C PHE A 199 -16.15 -9.67 -3.19
N SER A 200 -17.29 -10.12 -2.68
CA SER A 200 -18.54 -9.35 -2.55
C SER A 200 -18.90 -9.04 -1.10
N PHE A 201 -18.45 -9.84 -0.13
CA PHE A 201 -18.98 -9.84 1.23
C PHE A 201 -18.56 -8.65 2.14
N SER A 202 -17.51 -7.88 1.84
CA SER A 202 -17.07 -6.81 2.77
C SER A 202 -17.93 -5.52 2.76
N SER A 203 -19.17 -5.58 2.26
CA SER A 203 -20.02 -4.39 2.13
C SER A 203 -21.45 -4.66 2.58
N LEU A 204 -21.78 -4.19 3.77
CA LEU A 204 -23.16 -4.03 4.24
C LEU A 204 -24.02 -3.11 3.33
N ASN A 205 -23.44 -2.50 2.28
CA ASN A 205 -24.10 -1.55 1.39
C ASN A 205 -23.81 -1.79 -0.13
N GLY A 206 -23.50 -3.02 -0.56
CA GLY A 206 -23.44 -3.35 -1.99
C GLY A 206 -22.31 -2.68 -2.80
N LEU A 207 -21.25 -2.21 -2.15
CA LEU A 207 -20.09 -1.59 -2.80
C LEU A 207 -18.79 -2.34 -2.46
N ASN A 208 -18.23 -3.02 -3.48
CA ASN A 208 -16.86 -3.54 -3.67
C ASN A 208 -15.98 -3.74 -2.42
N ILE A 209 -15.43 -4.95 -2.28
CA ILE A 209 -14.33 -5.22 -1.33
C ILE A 209 -13.14 -4.32 -1.60
N ASN A 210 -12.60 -3.74 -0.52
CA ASN A 210 -11.32 -3.04 -0.57
C ASN A 210 -10.20 -4.07 -0.49
N ILE A 211 -9.54 -4.35 -1.61
CA ILE A 211 -8.36 -5.23 -1.65
C ILE A 211 -7.13 -4.35 -1.54
N ASN A 212 -6.46 -4.39 -0.37
CA ASN A 212 -5.19 -3.71 -0.22
C ASN A 212 -4.10 -4.49 -0.96
N LYS A 213 -3.40 -3.80 -1.86
CA LYS A 213 -2.26 -4.32 -2.59
C LYS A 213 -0.97 -3.95 -1.87
N PHE A 214 -0.10 -4.93 -1.71
CA PHE A 214 1.23 -4.82 -1.14
C PHE A 214 2.27 -5.18 -2.20
N ASP A 215 3.22 -4.28 -2.40
CA ASP A 215 4.38 -4.53 -3.23
C ASP A 215 5.52 -5.10 -2.36
N ASP A 216 6.42 -5.83 -2.99
CA ASP A 216 7.47 -6.56 -2.29
C ASP A 216 8.31 -5.65 -1.37
N ASN A 217 8.48 -6.11 -0.13
CA ASN A 217 9.28 -5.46 0.91
C ASN A 217 8.96 -3.97 1.13
N SER A 218 7.69 -3.58 0.96
CA SER A 218 7.23 -2.21 1.25
C SER A 218 6.74 -2.07 2.69
N ILE A 219 6.91 -0.89 3.28
CA ILE A 219 6.34 -0.58 4.60
C ILE A 219 4.82 -0.68 4.49
N SER A 220 4.24 -1.51 5.34
CA SER A 220 2.80 -1.68 5.46
C SER A 220 2.29 -1.01 6.72
N SER A 221 1.13 -0.37 6.62
CA SER A 221 0.48 0.20 7.79
C SER A 221 -0.39 -0.87 8.46
N LEU A 222 -0.53 -0.80 9.79
CA LEU A 222 -1.39 -1.74 10.53
C LEU A 222 -2.81 -1.75 9.96
N GLU A 223 -3.29 -0.58 9.52
CA GLU A 223 -4.61 -0.42 8.91
C GLU A 223 -4.79 -1.25 7.65
N GLN A 224 -3.81 -1.25 6.76
CA GLN A 224 -3.91 -2.02 5.52
C GLN A 224 -3.87 -3.51 5.82
N THR A 225 -3.00 -3.91 6.75
CA THR A 225 -2.82 -5.30 7.16
C THR A 225 -3.98 -5.84 8.01
N SER A 226 -4.89 -4.96 8.45
CA SER A 226 -6.09 -5.33 9.20
C SER A 226 -7.31 -5.63 8.32
N ASP A 227 -7.25 -5.43 7.01
CA ASP A 227 -8.34 -5.77 6.10
C ASP A 227 -8.37 -7.28 5.81
N ASP A 228 -9.55 -7.86 5.61
CA ASP A 228 -9.73 -9.32 5.52
C ASP A 228 -9.18 -9.91 4.22
N VAL A 229 -9.16 -9.11 3.14
CA VAL A 229 -8.64 -9.51 1.82
C VAL A 229 -7.44 -8.65 1.45
N LYS A 230 -6.32 -9.32 1.14
CA LYS A 230 -5.04 -8.66 0.80
C LYS A 230 -4.46 -9.29 -0.45
N MET A 231 -3.83 -8.46 -1.28
CA MET A 231 -3.12 -8.87 -2.49
C MET A 231 -1.64 -8.57 -2.34
N TYR A 232 -0.78 -9.55 -2.61
CA TYR A 232 0.67 -9.40 -2.64
C TYR A 232 1.16 -9.67 -4.05
N VAL A 233 2.05 -8.82 -4.55
CA VAL A 233 2.66 -8.97 -5.86
C VAL A 233 4.18 -9.06 -5.67
N SER A 234 4.74 -10.23 -5.94
CA SER A 234 6.17 -10.48 -5.84
C SER A 234 6.56 -11.71 -6.67
N ASN A 235 7.80 -11.77 -7.16
CA ASN A 235 8.36 -12.91 -7.89
C ASN A 235 7.44 -13.43 -9.03
N ASN A 236 6.86 -12.52 -9.80
CA ASN A 236 5.91 -12.80 -10.87
C ASN A 236 4.70 -13.65 -10.47
N LYS A 237 4.30 -13.52 -9.20
CA LYS A 237 3.12 -14.15 -8.62
C LYS A 237 2.21 -13.11 -8.00
N VAL A 238 0.92 -13.43 -8.01
CA VAL A 238 -0.11 -12.72 -7.26
C VAL A 238 -0.60 -13.65 -6.18
N ILE A 239 -0.54 -13.21 -4.93
CA ILE A 239 -1.06 -13.97 -3.80
C ILE A 239 -2.21 -13.18 -3.19
N LEU A 240 -3.39 -13.77 -3.15
CA LEU A 240 -4.55 -13.26 -2.44
C LEU A 240 -4.73 -14.04 -1.15
N THR A 241 -4.75 -13.35 0.00
CA THR A 241 -5.09 -13.96 1.28
C THR A 241 -6.47 -13.52 1.73
N PHE A 242 -7.27 -14.45 2.23
CA PHE A 242 -8.60 -14.23 2.76
C PHE A 242 -8.65 -14.69 4.22
N ASP A 243 -8.87 -13.73 5.12
CA ASP A 243 -9.00 -13.93 6.57
C ASP A 243 -10.47 -13.87 7.02
N MET A 244 -11.37 -14.42 6.21
CA MET A 244 -12.82 -14.44 6.50
C MET A 244 -13.20 -15.51 7.54
N ASP A 245 -12.36 -16.54 7.70
CA ASP A 245 -12.55 -17.62 8.65
C ASP A 245 -11.64 -17.44 9.87
N ASN A 246 -12.12 -17.76 11.06
CA ASN A 246 -11.33 -17.63 12.29
C ASN A 246 -10.38 -18.81 12.53
N GLU A 247 -10.54 -19.93 11.83
CA GLU A 247 -9.76 -21.15 11.98
C GLU A 247 -8.61 -21.25 10.97
N TYR A 248 -8.78 -20.68 9.76
CA TYR A 248 -7.75 -20.70 8.73
C TYR A 248 -7.62 -19.37 7.98
N THR A 249 -6.47 -19.19 7.34
CA THR A 249 -6.25 -18.18 6.29
C THR A 249 -6.24 -18.94 4.96
N LEU A 250 -7.11 -18.58 4.03
CA LEU A 250 -7.10 -19.10 2.67
C LEU A 250 -6.15 -18.25 1.82
N ALA A 251 -5.29 -18.89 1.02
CA ALA A 251 -4.41 -18.21 0.08
C ALA A 251 -4.61 -18.73 -1.34
N LEU A 252 -4.86 -17.84 -2.30
CA LEU A 252 -4.84 -18.11 -3.74
C LEU A 252 -3.54 -17.56 -4.32
N THR A 253 -2.67 -18.44 -4.82
CA THR A 253 -1.45 -18.05 -5.53
C THR A 253 -1.66 -18.23 -7.03
N ILE A 254 -1.42 -17.18 -7.81
CA ILE A 254 -1.50 -17.19 -9.27
C ILE A 254 -0.12 -16.86 -9.83
N ASN A 255 0.38 -17.71 -10.72
CA ASN A 255 1.60 -17.42 -11.48
C ASN A 255 1.25 -16.56 -12.71
N LEU A 256 1.95 -15.44 -12.92
CA LEU A 256 1.67 -14.51 -14.03
C LEU A 256 2.29 -14.92 -15.37
N ASP A 257 3.19 -15.91 -15.40
CA ASP A 257 3.71 -16.50 -16.65
C ASP A 257 2.78 -17.62 -17.15
N THR A 258 2.32 -18.48 -16.25
CA THR A 258 1.54 -19.67 -16.61
C THR A 258 0.03 -19.50 -16.45
N TYR A 259 -0.41 -18.46 -15.73
CA TYR A 259 -1.81 -18.21 -15.37
C TYR A 259 -2.48 -19.38 -14.61
N ILE A 260 -1.67 -20.19 -13.92
CA ILE A 260 -2.15 -21.27 -13.05
C ILE A 260 -2.39 -20.72 -11.65
N GLY A 261 -3.59 -20.98 -11.10
CA GLY A 261 -4.00 -20.65 -9.75
C GLY A 261 -4.00 -21.87 -8.82
N VAL A 262 -3.48 -21.72 -7.60
CA VAL A 262 -3.43 -22.79 -6.58
C VAL A 262 -3.90 -22.23 -5.24
N PHE A 263 -4.78 -22.98 -4.57
CA PHE A 263 -5.24 -22.66 -3.22
C PHE A 263 -4.43 -23.40 -2.14
N LYS A 264 -4.24 -22.74 -1.01
CA LYS A 264 -3.71 -23.31 0.23
C LYS A 264 -4.49 -22.80 1.44
N ASN A 265 -4.65 -23.67 2.44
CA ASN A 265 -5.26 -23.32 3.73
C ASN A 265 -4.20 -23.35 4.83
N PHE A 266 -4.05 -22.22 5.51
CA PHE A 266 -3.13 -22.12 6.65
C PHE A 266 -3.93 -22.10 7.95
N ASN A 267 -3.91 -23.22 8.66
CA ASN A 267 -4.54 -23.32 9.97
C ASN A 267 -3.92 -22.29 10.92
N LYS A 268 -4.78 -21.44 11.48
CA LYS A 268 -4.38 -20.46 12.50
C LYS A 268 -3.96 -21.26 13.73
N ILE A 269 -4.90 -21.94 14.39
CA ILE A 269 -4.63 -22.82 15.55
C ILE A 269 -5.70 -23.90 15.68
N TYR A 270 -5.26 -25.15 15.78
CA TYR A 270 -6.14 -26.28 16.01
C TYR A 270 -6.84 -26.18 17.38
N LYS A 271 -8.18 -26.34 17.40
CA LYS A 271 -9.06 -26.30 18.60
C LYS A 271 -9.10 -24.96 19.36
N PHE A 272 -8.53 -23.89 18.83
CA PHE A 272 -8.66 -22.56 19.44
C PHE A 272 -9.84 -21.81 18.81
N LYS A 273 -10.90 -21.59 19.59
CA LYS A 273 -12.04 -20.77 19.18
C LYS A 273 -11.66 -19.28 19.17
N ALA A 274 -10.99 -18.85 18.10
CA ALA A 274 -10.68 -17.45 17.87
C ALA A 274 -11.97 -16.66 17.60
N LYS A 275 -12.05 -15.46 18.17
CA LYS A 275 -13.13 -14.51 17.92
C LYS A 275 -12.76 -13.47 16.86
N THR A 276 -11.46 -13.25 16.69
CA THR A 276 -10.90 -12.40 15.65
C THR A 276 -9.55 -12.97 15.25
N SER A 277 -9.21 -12.82 13.99
CA SER A 277 -7.94 -13.26 13.45
C SER A 277 -7.57 -12.44 12.23
N ASN A 278 -6.30 -12.47 11.86
CA ASN A 278 -5.81 -11.87 10.64
C ASN A 278 -4.47 -12.49 10.24
N SER A 279 -4.03 -12.25 9.02
CA SER A 279 -2.74 -12.66 8.51
C SER A 279 -2.06 -11.57 7.68
N TYR A 280 -0.73 -11.64 7.62
CA TYR A 280 0.10 -10.80 6.78
C TYR A 280 1.23 -11.62 6.17
N LEU A 281 1.42 -11.52 4.85
CA LEU A 281 2.50 -12.21 4.13
C LEU A 281 3.67 -11.24 3.90
N PHE A 282 4.87 -11.65 4.31
CA PHE A 282 6.08 -10.85 4.13
C PHE A 282 7.31 -11.77 4.02
N GLU A 283 8.17 -11.58 3.00
CA GLU A 283 9.37 -12.40 2.73
C GLU A 283 9.12 -13.92 2.82
N ASP A 284 8.14 -14.42 2.06
CA ASP A 284 7.70 -15.84 2.06
C ASP A 284 7.28 -16.38 3.44
N LYS A 285 7.03 -15.52 4.43
CA LYS A 285 6.55 -15.91 5.77
C LYS A 285 5.12 -15.41 5.97
N LEU A 286 4.25 -16.31 6.40
CA LEU A 286 2.89 -15.97 6.80
C LEU A 286 2.86 -15.69 8.30
N PHE A 287 2.65 -14.43 8.65
CA PHE A 287 2.41 -13.98 10.01
C PHE A 287 0.91 -14.08 10.27
N GLN A 288 0.49 -14.92 11.22
CA GLN A 288 -0.91 -15.09 11.61
C GLN A 288 -1.12 -14.63 13.04
N VAL A 289 -2.27 -14.02 13.29
CA VAL A 289 -2.72 -13.65 14.63
C VAL A 289 -4.14 -14.14 14.85
N ALA A 290 -4.40 -14.74 15.99
CA ALA A 290 -5.71 -15.23 16.39
C ALA A 290 -5.95 -14.94 17.86
N SER A 291 -7.09 -14.36 18.22
CA SER A 291 -7.37 -13.92 19.58
C SER A 291 -8.78 -14.26 20.05
N ASN A 292 -8.91 -14.55 21.34
CA ASN A 292 -10.17 -14.57 22.08
C ASN A 292 -10.03 -13.75 23.39
N SER A 293 -10.97 -13.88 24.33
CA SER A 293 -10.97 -13.10 25.59
C SER A 293 -9.85 -13.44 26.55
N GLU A 294 -9.24 -14.62 26.40
CA GLU A 294 -8.23 -15.14 27.33
C GLU A 294 -6.82 -15.13 26.73
N LYS A 295 -6.69 -15.44 25.44
CA LYS A 295 -5.39 -15.56 24.77
C LYS A 295 -5.37 -14.88 23.40
N LEU A 296 -4.19 -14.40 23.03
CA LEU A 296 -3.83 -14.05 21.66
C LEU A 296 -2.60 -14.87 21.28
N PHE A 297 -2.65 -15.47 20.12
CA PHE A 297 -1.55 -16.20 19.53
C PHE A 297 -1.03 -15.45 18.32
N PHE A 298 0.29 -15.41 18.22
CA PHE A 298 1.01 -14.84 17.10
C PHE A 298 1.94 -15.92 16.55
N ILE A 299 1.71 -16.33 15.31
CA ILE A 299 2.35 -17.49 14.68
C ILE A 299 3.03 -17.02 13.41
N ILE A 300 4.22 -17.54 13.16
CA ILE A 300 4.99 -17.26 11.96
C ILE A 300 5.24 -18.60 11.28
N ARG A 301 4.76 -18.73 10.04
CA ARG A 301 4.92 -19.94 9.24
C ARG A 301 5.71 -19.65 7.98
N ASP A 302 6.42 -20.66 7.49
CA ASP A 302 6.91 -20.62 6.12
C ASP A 302 5.72 -20.81 5.16
N PHE A 303 5.60 -19.95 4.15
CA PHE A 303 4.45 -19.95 3.25
C PHE A 303 4.46 -21.16 2.30
N LYS A 304 5.63 -21.72 1.98
CA LYS A 304 5.75 -22.82 1.02
C LYS A 304 5.54 -24.18 1.68
N SER A 305 6.27 -24.44 2.76
CA SER A 305 6.28 -25.71 3.50
C SER A 305 5.20 -25.79 4.59
N GLU A 306 4.61 -24.65 4.98
CA GLU A 306 3.55 -24.55 6.00
C GLU A 306 4.04 -24.81 7.45
N GLU A 307 5.35 -25.05 7.61
CA GLU A 307 6.03 -25.26 8.89
C GLU A 307 5.89 -24.03 9.81
N VAL A 308 5.65 -24.29 11.10
CA VAL A 308 5.67 -23.25 12.13
C VAL A 308 7.13 -22.90 12.42
N LEU A 309 7.56 -21.71 12.01
CA LEU A 309 8.89 -21.21 12.28
C LEU A 309 9.01 -20.67 13.70
N ASN A 310 7.96 -19.99 14.20
CA ASN A 310 7.90 -19.57 15.60
C ASN A 310 6.46 -19.26 16.05
N GLN A 311 6.22 -19.27 17.36
CA GLN A 311 4.94 -18.93 17.97
C GLN A 311 5.13 -18.20 19.30
N TYR A 312 4.33 -17.17 19.49
CA TYR A 312 4.22 -16.41 20.73
C TYR A 312 2.78 -16.42 21.26
N VAL A 313 2.64 -16.41 22.58
CA VAL A 313 1.33 -16.43 23.25
C VAL A 313 1.25 -15.27 24.24
N ILE A 314 0.16 -14.51 24.15
CA ILE A 314 -0.25 -13.50 25.12
C ILE A 314 -1.39 -14.08 25.94
N ASP A 315 -1.19 -14.19 27.25
CA ASP A 315 -2.20 -14.62 28.20
C ASP A 315 -2.73 -13.41 28.99
N LYS A 316 -4.05 -13.29 29.11
CA LYS A 316 -4.74 -12.19 29.80
C LYS A 316 -4.22 -11.90 31.21
N ASN A 317 -3.79 -12.94 31.93
CA ASN A 317 -3.37 -12.88 33.32
C ASN A 317 -1.85 -12.73 33.48
N LYS A 318 -1.09 -12.74 32.38
CA LYS A 318 0.38 -12.62 32.40
C LYS A 318 0.83 -11.32 31.71
N PRO A 319 1.94 -10.70 32.16
CA PRO A 319 2.60 -9.67 31.38
C PRO A 319 3.03 -10.21 30.01
N ILE A 320 2.93 -9.39 28.97
CA ILE A 320 3.42 -9.74 27.63
C ILE A 320 4.96 -9.73 27.67
N SER A 321 5.58 -10.90 27.52
CA SER A 321 7.03 -11.11 27.64
C SER A 321 7.82 -10.67 26.41
N PHE A 322 7.21 -10.68 25.23
CA PHE A 322 7.87 -10.44 23.94
C PHE A 322 7.51 -9.06 23.35
N LYS A 323 7.72 -7.97 24.09
CA LYS A 323 7.46 -6.60 23.59
C LYS A 323 8.61 -5.65 23.91
N ASN A 324 8.85 -4.72 22.99
CA ASN A 324 9.84 -3.65 23.11
C ASN A 324 9.19 -2.30 23.46
N THR A 325 7.86 -2.20 23.40
CA THR A 325 7.12 -1.00 23.80
C THR A 325 6.10 -1.31 24.91
N PRO A 326 5.62 -0.28 25.64
CA PRO A 326 4.34 -0.38 26.33
C PRO A 326 3.20 -0.71 25.36
N ILE A 327 2.05 -1.09 25.92
CA ILE A 327 0.81 -1.15 25.13
C ILE A 327 0.36 0.30 24.89
N ILE A 328 0.39 0.72 23.63
CA ILE A 328 0.07 2.10 23.24
C ILE A 328 -1.32 2.11 22.61
N GLN A 329 -2.17 3.03 23.05
CA GLN A 329 -3.39 3.39 22.36
C GLN A 329 -3.20 4.80 21.77
N SER A 330 -3.25 4.93 20.45
CA SER A 330 -3.12 6.21 19.75
C SER A 330 -4.48 6.67 19.21
N VAL A 331 -4.75 7.97 19.21
CA VAL A 331 -5.88 8.59 18.49
C VAL A 331 -5.31 9.62 17.51
N LYS A 332 -5.31 9.28 16.21
CA LYS A 332 -4.41 9.85 15.19
C LYS A 332 -2.96 9.50 15.54
N SER A 333 -2.16 9.14 14.53
CA SER A 333 -0.94 8.33 14.72
C SER A 333 0.03 8.84 15.81
N TYR A 334 0.09 10.15 16.06
CA TYR A 334 1.08 10.73 16.98
C TYR A 334 0.60 11.70 18.07
N THR A 335 -0.53 12.41 17.93
CA THR A 335 -0.84 13.53 18.83
C THR A 335 -1.33 13.11 20.23
N ASN A 336 -2.01 11.96 20.35
CA ASN A 336 -2.60 11.51 21.62
C ASN A 336 -2.29 10.02 21.86
N LYS A 337 -1.22 9.72 22.61
CA LYS A 337 -0.81 8.36 22.98
C LYS A 337 -1.09 8.09 24.45
N ILE A 338 -1.92 7.07 24.74
CA ILE A 338 -2.22 6.59 26.08
C ILE A 338 -1.52 5.25 26.28
N LYS A 339 -0.77 5.11 27.37
CA LYS A 339 -0.19 3.83 27.79
C LYS A 339 -1.23 3.02 28.56
N LEU A 340 -1.55 1.80 28.11
CA LEU A 340 -2.45 0.90 28.82
C LEU A 340 -1.69 0.11 29.89
N LYS A 341 -2.36 -0.14 31.03
CA LYS A 341 -1.72 -0.72 32.23
C LYS A 341 -1.52 -2.22 32.17
N ASN A 342 -2.40 -3.00 31.51
CA ASN A 342 -2.33 -4.47 31.56
C ASN A 342 -2.81 -5.19 30.28
N THR A 343 -2.40 -6.46 30.18
CA THR A 343 -2.69 -7.37 29.06
C THR A 343 -4.19 -7.62 28.88
N LYS A 344 -4.95 -7.73 29.97
CA LYS A 344 -6.41 -7.89 29.94
C LYS A 344 -7.11 -6.75 29.18
N GLN A 345 -6.68 -5.50 29.37
CA GLN A 345 -7.23 -4.38 28.63
C GLN A 345 -6.88 -4.42 27.14
N PHE A 346 -5.67 -4.86 26.79
CA PHE A 346 -5.22 -5.03 25.42
C PHE A 346 -6.08 -6.05 24.67
N LEU A 347 -6.19 -7.28 25.18
CA LEU A 347 -6.99 -8.35 24.57
C LEU A 347 -8.46 -7.93 24.41
N ARG A 348 -9.07 -7.38 25.47
CA ARG A 348 -10.47 -6.91 25.42
C ARG A 348 -10.72 -5.88 24.32
N LYS A 349 -9.77 -4.98 24.08
CA LYS A 349 -9.94 -3.93 23.07
C LYS A 349 -9.67 -4.43 21.66
N ILE A 350 -8.69 -5.32 21.48
CA ILE A 350 -8.43 -5.97 20.19
C ILE A 350 -9.67 -6.69 19.67
N LEU A 351 -10.36 -7.44 20.52
CA LEU A 351 -11.58 -8.19 20.14
C LEU A 351 -12.75 -7.32 19.65
N LYS A 352 -12.71 -6.01 19.91
CA LYS A 352 -13.75 -5.05 19.50
C LYS A 352 -13.29 -4.20 18.30
N SER A 353 -12.24 -4.62 17.61
CA SER A 353 -11.54 -3.84 16.58
C SER A 353 -10.95 -4.80 15.54
N ASN A 354 -10.49 -4.28 14.41
CA ASN A 354 -9.92 -5.11 13.37
C ASN A 354 -8.46 -5.38 13.73
N ILE A 355 -8.14 -6.64 14.04
CA ILE A 355 -6.78 -7.06 14.38
C ILE A 355 -5.89 -7.03 13.12
N GLY A 356 -4.59 -6.78 13.27
CA GLY A 356 -3.63 -6.75 12.16
C GLY A 356 -2.20 -6.95 12.61
N ILE A 357 -1.32 -7.11 11.64
CA ILE A 357 0.12 -7.35 11.81
C ILE A 357 0.85 -6.55 10.75
N SER A 358 1.72 -5.62 11.16
CA SER A 358 2.64 -4.95 10.25
C SER A 358 4.08 -5.38 10.59
N VAL A 359 4.88 -5.60 9.55
CA VAL A 359 6.26 -6.08 9.65
C VAL A 359 7.16 -5.16 8.84
N ASP A 360 8.17 -4.61 9.48
CA ASP A 360 9.23 -3.81 8.86
C ASP A 360 10.58 -4.48 9.09
N VAL A 361 11.48 -4.43 8.10
CA VAL A 361 12.88 -4.86 8.28
C VAL A 361 13.74 -3.63 8.53
N ILE A 362 14.37 -3.59 9.70
CA ILE A 362 15.26 -2.51 10.13
C ILE A 362 16.54 -3.13 10.69
N LYS A 363 17.71 -2.74 10.14
CA LYS A 363 19.03 -3.27 10.55
C LYS A 363 19.06 -4.81 10.63
N ASN A 364 18.53 -5.48 9.60
CA ASN A 364 18.44 -6.94 9.50
C ASN A 364 17.63 -7.64 10.63
N LYS A 365 16.70 -6.91 11.27
CA LYS A 365 15.76 -7.44 12.26
C LYS A 365 14.34 -7.13 11.84
N TYR A 366 13.40 -7.99 12.25
CA TYR A 366 11.98 -7.76 12.04
C TYR A 366 11.43 -6.90 13.17
N GLN A 367 10.96 -5.70 12.85
CA GLN A 367 10.19 -4.87 13.76
C GLN A 367 8.71 -5.09 13.46
N ILE A 368 8.01 -5.75 14.38
CA ILE A 368 6.63 -6.18 14.21
C ILE A 368 5.72 -5.31 15.07
N THR A 369 4.68 -4.76 14.44
CA THR A 369 3.58 -4.08 15.13
C THR A 369 2.38 -5.01 15.17
N LEU A 370 2.01 -5.45 16.38
CA LEU A 370 0.81 -6.25 16.63
C LEU A 370 -0.25 -5.36 17.28
N GLY A 371 -1.49 -5.47 16.81
CA GLY A 371 -2.54 -4.66 17.40
C GLY A 371 -3.87 -4.76 16.69
N ALA A 372 -4.72 -3.78 16.96
CA ALA A 372 -5.97 -3.61 16.26
C ALA A 372 -6.27 -2.14 16.00
N ILE A 373 -7.00 -1.90 14.92
CA ILE A 373 -7.48 -0.57 14.53
C ILE A 373 -9.00 -0.48 14.70
N LYS A 374 -9.47 0.68 15.17
CA LYS A 374 -10.90 0.99 15.17
C LYS A 374 -11.17 2.08 14.14
N LYS A 375 -12.02 1.78 13.16
CA LYS A 375 -12.53 2.81 12.23
C LYS A 375 -13.29 3.86 13.05
N ILE A 376 -12.80 5.11 13.03
CA ILE A 376 -13.46 6.22 13.71
C ILE A 376 -14.66 6.60 12.83
N ARG A 377 -15.88 6.32 13.30
CA ARG A 377 -17.10 6.87 12.68
C ARG A 377 -17.16 8.36 13.01
N SER A 378 -17.14 9.21 11.99
CA SER A 378 -17.46 10.63 12.14
C SER A 378 -18.98 10.72 12.40
N ASN A 379 -19.36 11.00 13.65
CA ASN A 379 -20.70 11.46 13.98
C ASN A 379 -20.73 12.97 13.69
N GLY A 380 -21.14 13.35 12.49
CA GLY A 380 -21.37 14.74 12.08
C GLY A 380 -22.29 14.75 10.87
N GLY A 381 -23.47 15.34 11.03
CA GLY A 381 -24.52 15.39 10.02
C GLY A 381 -24.06 15.98 8.69
N ALA A 382 -24.72 15.53 7.62
CA ALA A 382 -24.73 16.05 6.26
C ALA A 382 -23.75 17.21 5.96
N MET A 383 -22.56 16.87 5.46
CA MET A 383 -21.87 17.54 4.35
C MET A 383 -20.57 16.78 4.06
N GLY A 384 -20.52 16.09 2.92
CA GLY A 384 -19.39 15.27 2.52
C GLY A 384 -18.15 16.12 2.24
N MET A 385 -17.08 15.92 3.01
CA MET A 385 -15.68 16.07 2.59
C MET A 385 -14.76 15.81 3.80
N GLY A 386 -14.07 14.68 3.77
CA GLY A 386 -12.96 14.39 4.66
C GLY A 386 -13.34 13.60 5.91
N PHE A 387 -12.39 12.80 6.36
CA PHE A 387 -12.39 12.02 7.60
C PHE A 387 -12.96 10.59 7.52
N GLY A 388 -12.04 9.63 7.67
CA GLY A 388 -12.31 8.20 7.79
C GLY A 388 -12.36 7.51 6.43
N ILE A 389 -11.49 6.53 6.21
CA ILE A 389 -11.61 5.58 5.10
C ILE A 389 -12.81 4.68 5.45
N PRO A 390 -14.00 5.07 4.97
CA PRO A 390 -14.62 4.41 3.81
C PRO A 390 -15.07 5.47 2.81
N ASN A 391 -14.18 5.86 1.89
CA ASN A 391 -14.53 6.83 0.85
C ASN A 391 -14.64 6.14 -0.50
N ALA A 392 -15.82 5.56 -0.74
CA ALA A 392 -16.33 5.29 -2.09
C ALA A 392 -16.60 6.60 -2.89
N ASN A 393 -16.32 7.79 -2.34
CA ASN A 393 -16.62 9.08 -2.99
C ASN A 393 -15.45 10.08 -3.08
N PHE A 394 -14.20 9.66 -2.84
CA PHE A 394 -13.04 10.41 -3.33
C PHE A 394 -12.40 9.66 -4.49
N VAL A 395 -12.81 10.05 -5.70
CA VAL A 395 -12.20 9.68 -6.99
C VAL A 395 -10.81 10.34 -7.06
N SER A 396 -9.88 9.79 -6.28
CA SER A 396 -8.44 10.00 -6.47
C SER A 396 -7.94 8.80 -7.27
N SER A 397 -7.37 9.07 -8.43
CA SER A 397 -6.66 8.14 -9.32
C SER A 397 -5.58 7.30 -8.63
N SER A 398 -5.22 7.61 -7.38
CA SER A 398 -4.09 7.07 -6.64
C SER A 398 -4.21 5.64 -6.10
N ASN A 399 -5.43 5.10 -5.93
CA ASN A 399 -5.61 3.92 -5.06
C ASN A 399 -5.10 2.59 -5.67
N PHE A 400 -4.90 2.54 -6.98
CA PHE A 400 -4.37 1.35 -7.66
C PHE A 400 -2.90 1.52 -8.09
N PHE A 401 -2.51 2.78 -8.28
CA PHE A 401 -1.25 3.16 -8.89
C PHE A 401 -0.13 3.34 -7.87
N ASN A 402 -0.42 3.88 -6.67
CA ASN A 402 0.60 4.20 -5.68
C ASN A 402 0.26 3.62 -4.30
N THR A 403 0.65 2.37 -4.09
CA THR A 403 0.49 1.59 -2.84
C THR A 403 1.15 2.26 -1.64
N THR A 404 2.36 2.79 -1.81
CA THR A 404 3.13 3.43 -0.73
C THR A 404 2.43 4.68 -0.18
N LYS A 405 1.89 5.53 -1.06
CA LYS A 405 1.14 6.72 -0.65
C LYS A 405 -0.15 6.35 0.09
N ILE A 406 -0.82 5.27 -0.31
CA ILE A 406 -2.00 4.75 0.40
C ILE A 406 -1.61 4.27 1.79
N ALA A 407 -0.53 3.48 1.88
CA ALA A 407 0.00 2.96 3.13
C ALA A 407 0.33 4.08 4.10
N TYR A 408 1.06 5.09 3.65
CA TYR A 408 1.41 6.24 4.47
C TYR A 408 0.17 7.04 4.92
N LYS A 409 -0.79 7.29 4.02
CA LYS A 409 -2.04 7.99 4.39
C LYS A 409 -2.85 7.22 5.42
N ALA A 410 -2.88 5.89 5.34
CA ALA A 410 -3.53 5.04 6.32
C ALA A 410 -2.79 5.10 7.66
N TYR A 411 -1.45 4.99 7.63
CA TYR A 411 -0.56 5.07 8.79
C TYR A 411 -0.76 6.33 9.65
N ARG A 412 -1.07 7.48 9.03
CA ARG A 412 -1.22 8.78 9.72
C ARG A 412 -2.56 8.94 10.48
N ASN A 413 -3.65 8.32 10.02
CA ASN A 413 -5.00 8.82 10.27
C ASN A 413 -5.93 7.95 11.15
N THR A 414 -5.39 7.12 12.05
CA THR A 414 -6.20 6.10 12.74
C THR A 414 -6.09 6.10 14.25
N LYS A 415 -7.08 5.45 14.87
CA LYS A 415 -7.05 5.03 16.26
C LYS A 415 -6.63 3.57 16.32
N SER A 416 -5.49 3.32 16.92
CA SER A 416 -4.88 1.99 17.02
C SER A 416 -4.54 1.65 18.46
N ILE A 417 -4.48 0.36 18.75
CA ILE A 417 -3.96 -0.18 20.01
C ILE A 417 -2.91 -1.20 19.65
N THR A 418 -1.67 -0.95 20.04
CA THR A 418 -0.51 -1.68 19.52
C THR A 418 0.50 -2.02 20.60
N ILE A 419 1.24 -3.08 20.32
CA ILE A 419 2.56 -3.35 20.89
C ILE A 419 3.53 -3.50 19.73
N LYS A 420 4.80 -3.13 19.94
CA LYS A 420 5.87 -3.43 18.99
C LYS A 420 6.83 -4.45 19.61
N THR A 421 7.32 -5.36 18.79
CA THR A 421 8.32 -6.37 19.15
C THR A 421 9.40 -6.44 18.09
N ILE A 422 10.63 -6.74 18.50
CA ILE A 422 11.78 -6.93 17.61
C ILE A 422 12.13 -8.40 17.63
N LEU A 423 12.19 -9.02 16.45
CA LEU A 423 12.66 -10.38 16.26
C LEU A 423 13.98 -10.40 15.48
N ASP A 424 14.89 -11.29 15.86
CA ASP A 424 16.09 -11.58 15.07
C ASP A 424 15.77 -12.40 13.81
N LYS A 425 16.81 -12.77 13.05
CA LYS A 425 16.67 -13.60 11.84
C LYS A 425 16.10 -15.00 12.11
N ASN A 426 16.30 -15.51 13.33
CA ASN A 426 15.73 -16.78 13.79
C ASN A 426 14.32 -16.59 14.38
N LEU A 427 13.72 -15.41 14.15
CA LEU A 427 12.40 -15.01 14.61
C LEU A 427 12.28 -15.00 16.15
N LYS A 428 13.39 -14.96 16.89
CA LYS A 428 13.39 -14.91 18.36
C LYS A 428 13.34 -13.46 18.84
N HIS A 429 12.54 -13.22 19.87
CA HIS A 429 12.40 -11.90 20.46
C HIS A 429 13.72 -11.40 21.04
N VAL A 430 14.09 -10.17 20.71
CA VAL A 430 15.26 -9.49 21.24
C VAL A 430 14.88 -8.16 21.89
N LYS A 431 15.47 -7.88 23.05
CA LYS A 431 15.34 -6.57 23.71
C LYS A 431 16.09 -5.51 22.91
N GLY A 432 15.60 -4.27 22.97
CA GLY A 432 16.19 -3.16 22.24
C GLY A 432 15.19 -2.05 21.97
N HIS A 433 15.69 -0.93 21.44
CA HIS A 433 14.88 0.22 21.04
C HIS A 433 14.22 -0.02 19.68
N VAL A 434 12.94 0.32 19.58
CA VAL A 434 12.19 0.32 18.33
C VAL A 434 12.63 1.52 17.52
N SER A 435 13.24 1.28 16.36
CA SER A 435 13.75 2.34 15.48
C SER A 435 12.63 2.93 14.63
N LYS A 436 12.80 4.18 14.20
CA LYS A 436 11.84 4.86 13.31
C LYS A 436 11.96 4.31 11.90
N ASN A 437 10.84 3.99 11.29
CA ASN A 437 10.81 3.67 9.86
C ASN A 437 10.66 4.95 9.02
N ALA A 438 10.77 4.84 7.70
CA ALA A 438 10.65 5.99 6.81
C ALA A 438 9.29 6.72 6.92
N PHE A 439 8.21 6.03 7.31
CA PHE A 439 6.90 6.66 7.54
C PHE A 439 6.86 7.46 8.85
N ASP A 440 7.57 7.02 9.89
CA ASP A 440 7.76 7.79 11.12
C ASP A 440 8.50 9.11 10.81
N LEU A 441 9.63 9.02 10.10
CA LEU A 441 10.42 10.19 9.70
C LEU A 441 9.65 11.14 8.79
N LEU A 442 8.89 10.60 7.83
CA LEU A 442 8.09 11.40 6.92
C LEU A 442 6.96 12.14 7.64
N ASN A 443 6.32 11.51 8.64
CA ASN A 443 5.32 12.19 9.45
C ASN A 443 5.92 13.35 10.24
N GLU A 444 7.06 13.13 10.90
CA GLU A 444 7.76 14.18 11.64
C GLU A 444 8.16 15.35 10.73
N TYR A 445 8.62 15.05 9.50
CA TYR A 445 8.90 16.06 8.49
C TYR A 445 7.65 16.86 8.09
N GLN A 446 6.52 16.17 7.90
CA GLN A 446 5.27 16.81 7.49
C GLN A 446 4.56 17.59 8.60
N GLU A 447 4.81 17.29 9.88
CA GLU A 447 4.27 18.08 11.01
C GLU A 447 4.80 19.51 11.03
N ASN A 448 6.00 19.72 10.49
CA ASN A 448 6.65 21.04 10.41
C ASN A 448 6.32 21.82 9.10
N TYR A 449 5.41 21.30 8.26
CA TYR A 449 5.10 21.87 6.94
C TYR A 449 3.65 22.34 6.83
N ASP A 450 3.44 23.66 6.81
CA ASP A 450 2.11 24.31 6.70
C ASP A 450 1.53 24.40 5.27
N ASN A 451 2.19 23.79 4.26
CA ASN A 451 1.83 23.98 2.85
C ASN A 451 0.73 23.01 2.33
N PRO A 452 -0.04 23.41 1.30
CA PRO A 452 -1.22 22.67 0.88
C PRO A 452 -0.90 21.32 0.21
N LYS A 453 -1.65 20.28 0.61
CA LYS A 453 -1.51 18.84 0.30
C LYS A 453 -1.71 18.40 -1.17
N LYS A 454 -1.91 19.32 -2.12
CA LYS A 454 -2.21 18.95 -3.52
C LYS A 454 -0.93 18.66 -4.30
N GLY A 455 -0.92 17.60 -5.10
CA GLY A 455 0.24 17.18 -5.90
C GLY A 455 1.32 16.43 -5.11
N GLU A 456 1.04 16.01 -3.87
CA GLU A 456 1.96 15.15 -3.11
C GLU A 456 2.11 13.78 -3.78
N THR A 457 3.32 13.24 -3.78
CA THR A 457 3.59 11.84 -4.11
C THR A 457 4.47 11.21 -3.05
N ILE A 458 4.26 9.92 -2.79
CA ILE A 458 5.11 9.13 -1.91
C ILE A 458 5.31 7.80 -2.60
N PHE A 459 6.53 7.37 -2.85
CA PHE A 459 6.79 6.10 -3.51
C PHE A 459 8.08 5.47 -3.00
N LYS A 460 8.12 4.15 -3.00
CA LYS A 460 9.35 3.39 -2.78
C LYS A 460 10.24 3.55 -4.02
N TYR A 461 11.51 3.85 -3.81
CA TYR A 461 12.52 3.90 -4.86
C TYR A 461 13.75 3.14 -4.37
N LYS A 462 14.07 2.02 -5.03
CA LYS A 462 15.11 1.08 -4.58
C LYS A 462 14.85 0.66 -3.11
N ASN A 463 15.79 0.93 -2.20
CA ASN A 463 15.72 0.58 -0.77
C ASN A 463 15.28 1.74 0.14
N TYR A 464 14.80 2.86 -0.41
CA TYR A 464 14.36 4.02 0.35
C TYR A 464 13.01 4.55 -0.16
N TYR A 465 12.49 5.57 0.51
CA TYR A 465 11.22 6.20 0.20
C TYR A 465 11.43 7.64 -0.22
N ILE A 466 10.65 8.09 -1.19
CA ILE A 466 10.69 9.46 -1.68
C ILE A 466 9.36 10.13 -1.39
N PHE A 467 9.42 11.33 -0.81
CA PHE A 467 8.28 12.25 -0.71
C PHE A 467 8.47 13.41 -1.68
N GLY A 468 7.53 13.56 -2.62
CA GLY A 468 7.48 14.68 -3.53
C GLY A 468 6.38 15.67 -3.19
N HIS A 469 6.69 16.96 -3.18
CA HIS A 469 5.70 18.00 -2.96
C HIS A 469 6.05 19.31 -3.67
N PHE A 470 5.04 20.15 -3.87
CA PHE A 470 5.23 21.50 -4.39
C PHE A 470 5.60 22.46 -3.27
N ASN A 471 6.64 23.26 -3.51
CA ASN A 471 6.87 24.50 -2.78
C ASN A 471 6.16 25.63 -3.53
N TYR A 472 5.05 26.12 -2.97
CA TYR A 472 4.22 27.14 -3.63
C TYR A 472 4.84 28.54 -3.59
N GLY A 473 5.59 28.87 -2.53
CA GLY A 473 6.28 30.15 -2.43
C GLY A 473 7.33 30.30 -3.52
N ASN A 474 8.14 29.26 -3.70
CA ASN A 474 9.27 29.27 -4.63
C ASN A 474 8.96 28.63 -5.99
N ARG A 475 7.73 28.13 -6.20
CA ARG A 475 7.20 27.59 -7.47
C ARG A 475 8.01 26.44 -8.09
N PHE A 476 8.49 25.51 -7.27
CA PHE A 476 9.16 24.30 -7.75
C PHE A 476 8.57 23.05 -7.10
N TYR A 477 8.73 21.90 -7.78
CA TYR A 477 8.51 20.59 -7.20
C TYR A 477 9.82 20.05 -6.65
N GLN A 478 9.80 19.41 -5.48
CA GLN A 478 10.99 18.79 -4.91
C GLN A 478 10.71 17.39 -4.41
N LEU A 479 11.74 16.54 -4.46
CA LEU A 479 11.74 15.17 -3.94
C LEU A 479 12.71 15.07 -2.76
N HIS A 480 12.24 14.50 -1.65
CA HIS A 480 13.02 14.25 -0.44
C HIS A 480 13.12 12.76 -0.16
N LYS A 481 14.31 12.32 0.22
CA LYS A 481 14.65 10.93 0.49
C LYS A 481 14.54 10.61 1.98
N PHE A 482 13.97 9.45 2.29
CA PHE A 482 13.76 8.91 3.63
C PHE A 482 14.21 7.44 3.69
N ILE A 483 15.07 7.12 4.66
CA ILE A 483 15.63 5.78 4.88
C ILE A 483 15.20 5.31 6.27
N ASN A 484 14.97 4.00 6.46
CA ASN A 484 14.72 3.44 7.79
C ASN A 484 15.97 3.61 8.68
N GLU A 485 15.78 4.01 9.96
CA GLU A 485 16.89 4.33 10.88
C GLU A 485 17.57 3.16 11.56
#